data_AF-A0A9D7ECA2-F1
#
_entry.id   AF-A0A9D7ECA2-F1
#
_cell.length_a   1.000
_cell.length_b   1.000
_cell.length_c   1.000
_cell.angle_alpha   90.00
_cell.angle_beta   90.00
_cell.angle_gamma   90.00
#
_symmetry.space_group_name_H-M   'P 1'
#
loop_
_entity.id
_entity.type
_entity.pdbx_description
1 polymer ?
#
loop_
_entity_poly.entity_id
_entity_poly.type
_entity_poly.pdbx_seq_one_letter_code
_entity_poly.pdbx_strand_id
1 'polypeptide(L)'
;MNRMKDQTLLMSNLDDITLNHYEAVLIASRRARLVNVKRLQQLEMMNEDSEYNIDYRKVTTVALEDLLTNKIKFAYKTEEA
;
A
#
# COMPACT_ATOMS: atom_id res chain seq x y z
N MET A 1 -15.01 0.15 19.96
CA MET A 1 -14.15 1.02 19.11
C MET A 1 -14.97 1.43 17.90
N ASN A 2 -15.11 2.73 17.64
CA ASN A 2 -16.14 3.28 16.74
C ASN A 2 -15.54 3.46 15.33
N ARG A 3 -15.83 2.54 14.40
CA ARG A 3 -15.16 2.43 13.08
C ARG A 3 -15.07 3.73 12.28
N MET A 4 -16.03 4.64 12.45
CA MET A 4 -16.01 5.94 11.78
C MET A 4 -14.86 6.84 12.26
N LYS A 5 -14.55 6.84 13.57
CA LYS A 5 -13.45 7.65 14.11
C LYS A 5 -12.09 7.15 13.60
N ASP A 6 -11.95 5.83 13.49
CA ASP A 6 -10.72 5.19 13.03
C ASP A 6 -10.45 5.48 11.54
N GLN A 7 -11.50 5.60 10.71
CA GLN A 7 -11.37 5.98 9.30
C GLN A 7 -11.03 7.47 9.11
N THR A 8 -11.63 8.36 9.90
CA THR A 8 -11.31 9.80 9.83
C THR A 8 -9.86 10.07 10.25
N LEU A 9 -9.37 9.37 11.27
CA LEU A 9 -7.97 9.47 11.72
C LEU A 9 -6.98 8.93 10.67
N LEU A 10 -7.36 7.87 9.96
CA LEU A 10 -6.55 7.33 8.86
C LEU A 10 -6.39 8.36 7.74
N MET A 11 -7.48 9.06 7.40
CA MET A 11 -7.48 10.06 6.33
C MET A 11 -6.65 11.29 6.69
N SER A 12 -6.76 11.80 7.92
CA SER A 12 -5.93 12.93 8.36
C SER A 12 -4.42 12.61 8.30
N ASN A 13 -4.03 11.40 8.67
CA ASN A 13 -2.62 11.00 8.68
C ASN A 13 -2.01 10.83 7.27
N LEU A 14 -2.84 10.70 6.24
CA LEU A 14 -2.37 10.59 4.85
C LEU A 14 -2.02 11.97 4.25
N ASP A 15 -2.68 13.03 4.70
CA ASP A 15 -2.37 14.41 4.29
C ASP A 15 -1.02 14.88 4.85
N ASP A 16 -0.53 14.28 5.94
CA ASP A 16 0.81 14.58 6.48
C ASP A 16 1.94 13.94 5.64
N ILE A 17 1.61 12.96 4.79
CA ILE A 17 2.56 12.15 4.02
C ILE A 17 2.52 12.50 2.53
N THR A 18 1.37 12.93 2.04
CA THR A 18 1.10 13.21 0.62
C THR A 18 0.50 14.59 0.46
N LEU A 19 0.61 15.18 -0.73
CA LEU A 19 0.09 16.52 -0.99
C LEU A 19 -1.43 16.62 -0.79
N ASN A 20 -2.16 15.51 -1.00
CA ASN A 20 -3.60 15.40 -0.80
C ASN A 20 -4.06 13.94 -0.85
N HIS A 21 -5.30 13.72 -0.47
CA HIS A 21 -5.97 12.43 -0.48
C HIS A 21 -5.98 11.71 -1.84
N TYR A 22 -6.10 12.43 -2.96
CA TYR A 22 -6.10 11.80 -4.29
C TYR A 22 -4.72 11.22 -4.62
N GLU A 23 -3.66 11.93 -4.24
CA GLU A 23 -2.29 11.44 -4.35
C GLU A 23 -2.07 10.19 -3.50
N ALA A 24 -2.52 10.19 -2.23
CA ALA A 24 -2.47 9.00 -1.39
C ALA A 24 -3.15 7.80 -2.06
N VAL A 25 -4.31 8.01 -2.69
CA VAL A 25 -5.02 6.96 -3.43
C VAL A 25 -4.20 6.45 -4.62
N LEU A 26 -3.57 7.34 -5.39
CA LEU A 26 -2.74 6.97 -6.54
C LEU A 26 -1.52 6.14 -6.11
N ILE A 27 -0.81 6.59 -5.07
CA ILE A 27 0.39 5.91 -4.54
C ILE A 27 0.00 4.55 -3.96
N ALA A 28 -1.02 4.50 -3.10
CA ALA A 28 -1.51 3.25 -2.51
C ALA A 28 -2.00 2.26 -3.57
N SER A 29 -2.69 2.73 -4.62
CA SER A 29 -3.14 1.87 -5.72
C SER A 29 -1.98 1.26 -6.50
N ARG A 30 -0.94 2.05 -6.80
CA ARG A 30 0.29 1.54 -7.44
C ARG A 30 0.97 0.50 -6.56
N ARG A 31 1.10 0.77 -5.26
CA ARG A 31 1.68 -0.18 -4.30
C ARG A 31 0.87 -1.46 -4.22
N ALA A 32 -0.45 -1.37 -4.14
CA ALA A 32 -1.34 -2.53 -4.07
C ALA A 32 -1.16 -3.46 -5.28
N ARG A 33 -0.99 -2.90 -6.49
CA ARG A 33 -0.68 -3.70 -7.69
C ARG A 33 0.65 -4.44 -7.55
N LEU A 34 1.70 -3.79 -7.05
CA LEU A 34 3.00 -4.44 -6.84
C LEU A 34 2.92 -5.57 -5.80
N VAL A 35 2.22 -5.34 -4.70
CA VAL A 35 1.98 -6.38 -3.67
C VAL A 35 1.22 -7.56 -4.28
N ASN A 36 0.20 -7.29 -5.11
CA ASN A 36 -0.58 -8.35 -5.74
C ASN A 36 0.28 -9.19 -6.72
N VAL A 37 1.08 -8.54 -7.56
CA VAL A 37 1.99 -9.22 -8.49
C VAL A 37 2.97 -10.12 -7.71
N LYS A 38 3.56 -9.61 -6.63
CA LYS A 38 4.47 -10.40 -5.80
C LYS A 38 3.78 -11.63 -5.20
N ARG A 39 2.53 -11.47 -4.72
CA ARG A 39 1.76 -12.60 -4.17
C ARG A 39 1.44 -13.65 -5.23
N LEU A 40 1.05 -13.24 -6.43
CA LEU A 40 0.80 -14.16 -7.53
C LEU A 40 2.07 -14.95 -7.91
N GLN A 41 3.21 -14.26 -8.01
CA GLN A 41 4.50 -14.93 -8.24
C GLN A 41 4.85 -15.93 -7.14
N GLN A 42 4.60 -15.58 -5.86
CA GLN A 42 4.80 -16.51 -4.75
C GLN A 42 3.89 -17.73 -4.85
N LEU A 43 2.62 -17.54 -5.22
CA LEU A 43 1.66 -18.64 -5.42
C LEU A 43 2.04 -19.54 -6.60
N GLU A 44 2.57 -18.98 -7.70
CA GLU A 44 3.07 -19.76 -8.84
C GLU A 44 4.33 -20.57 -8.48
N MET A 45 5.15 -20.05 -7.57
CA MET A 45 6.37 -20.70 -7.08
C MET A 45 6.12 -21.69 -5.94
N MET A 46 4.89 -21.79 -5.41
CA MET A 46 4.48 -22.80 -4.43
C MET A 46 4.41 -24.21 -5.04
N ASN A 47 5.50 -24.65 -5.65
CA ASN A 47 5.78 -26.07 -5.82
C ASN A 47 6.30 -26.60 -4.48
N GLU A 48 5.71 -27.72 -4.08
CA GLU A 48 5.87 -28.53 -2.87
C GLU A 48 7.20 -28.29 -2.11
N ASP A 49 7.10 -27.92 -0.82
CA ASP A 49 8.17 -27.82 0.22
C ASP A 49 8.71 -26.44 0.62
N SER A 50 8.20 -25.33 0.09
CA SER A 50 8.58 -23.99 0.56
C SER A 50 7.51 -23.35 1.47
N GLU A 51 7.84 -23.05 2.73
CA GLU A 51 7.00 -22.23 3.61
C GLU A 51 7.00 -20.77 3.14
N TYR A 52 6.02 -20.42 2.31
CA TYR A 52 5.79 -19.01 1.95
C TYR A 52 4.85 -18.35 2.96
N ASN A 53 5.35 -17.34 3.66
CA ASN A 53 4.53 -16.48 4.51
C ASN A 53 3.83 -15.41 3.66
N ILE A 54 2.63 -15.74 3.17
CA ILE A 54 1.78 -14.83 2.39
C ILE A 54 0.87 -14.05 3.35
N ASP A 55 0.95 -12.72 3.32
CA ASP A 55 -0.02 -11.86 4.00
C ASP A 55 -1.38 -11.95 3.29
N TYR A 56 -2.39 -12.50 3.94
CA TYR A 56 -3.75 -12.66 3.39
C TYR A 56 -4.63 -11.42 3.47
N ARG A 57 -4.18 -10.33 4.10
CA ARG A 57 -4.96 -9.08 4.16
C ARG A 57 -5.14 -8.50 2.75
N LYS A 58 -6.22 -7.75 2.52
CA LYS A 58 -6.48 -7.09 1.24
C LYS A 58 -5.28 -6.24 0.82
N VAL A 59 -4.86 -6.35 -0.44
CA VAL A 59 -3.67 -5.63 -0.96
C VAL A 59 -3.74 -4.12 -0.76
N THR A 60 -4.95 -3.55 -0.78
CA THR A 60 -5.19 -2.13 -0.51
C THR A 60 -4.94 -1.76 0.95
N THR A 61 -5.32 -2.63 1.90
CA THR A 61 -5.05 -2.43 3.32
C THR A 61 -3.54 -2.43 3.59
N VAL A 62 -2.82 -3.39 3.01
CA VAL A 62 -1.35 -3.45 3.13
C VAL A 62 -0.70 -2.23 2.49
N ALA A 63 -1.18 -1.80 1.32
CA ALA A 63 -0.63 -0.64 0.64
C ALA A 63 -0.84 0.67 1.41
N LEU A 64 -2.00 0.86 2.06
CA LEU A 64 -2.27 2.01 2.90
C LEU A 64 -1.39 2.01 4.16
N GLU A 65 -1.22 0.85 4.80
CA GLU A 65 -0.31 0.71 5.94
C GLU A 65 1.15 0.98 5.54
N ASP A 66 1.60 0.45 4.40
CA ASP A 66 2.94 0.70 3.87
C ASP A 66 3.17 2.19 3.60
N LEU A 67 2.14 2.91 3.12
CA LEU A 67 2.20 4.36 2.92
C LEU A 67 2.30 5.09 4.26
N LEU A 68 1.42 4.78 5.21
CA LEU A 68 1.38 5.40 6.55
C LEU A 68 2.65 5.16 7.37
N THR A 69 3.29 4.02 7.18
CA THR A 69 4.51 3.64 7.89
C THR A 69 5.79 4.05 7.15
N ASN A 70 5.68 4.88 6.10
CA ASN A 70 6.81 5.33 5.27
C ASN A 70 7.67 4.19 4.69
N LYS A 71 7.08 3.01 4.46
CA LYS A 71 7.74 1.88 3.78
C LYS A 71 7.83 2.08 2.27
N ILE A 72 7.03 3.00 1.73
CA ILE A 72 7.02 3.36 0.31
C ILE A 72 7.80 4.66 0.13
N LYS A 73 8.78 4.65 -0.77
CA LYS A 73 9.42 5.88 -1.25
C LYS A 73 8.84 6.25 -2.61
N PHE A 74 8.52 7.51 -2.81
CA PHE A 74 8.05 8.05 -4.08
C PHE A 74 8.70 9.42 -4.32
N ALA A 75 8.79 9.79 -5.59
CA ALA A 75 9.36 11.06 -6.02
C ALA A 75 8.46 11.69 -7.07
N TYR A 76 8.43 13.02 -7.07
CA TYR A 76 7.76 13.80 -8.10
C TYR A 76 8.68 13.92 -9.28
N LYS A 77 8.17 13.61 -10.47
CA LYS A 77 8.89 13.94 -11.69
C LYS A 77 8.78 15.45 -11.86
N THR A 78 9.84 16.18 -11.56
CA THR A 78 9.96 17.57 -12.02
C THR A 78 10.12 17.50 -13.53
N GLU A 79 9.16 18.05 -14.27
CA GLU A 79 9.42 18.34 -15.68
C GLU A 79 10.48 19.44 -15.71
N GLU A 80 11.68 19.10 -16.16
CA GLU A 80 12.67 20.09 -16.57
C GLU A 80 12.07 20.83 -17.77
N ALA A 81 11.80 22.12 -17.58
CA ALA A 81 11.27 23.04 -18.60
C ALA A 81 12.38 23.53 -19.54
#